data_AF-D0SJP0-F1
#
_entry.id   AF-D0SJP0-F1
#
_cell.length_a   1.000
_cell.length_b   1.000
_cell.length_c   1.000
_cell.angle_alpha   90.00
_cell.angle_beta   90.00
_cell.angle_gamma   90.00
#
_symmetry.space_group_name_H-M   'P 1'
#
loop_
_entity.id
_entity.type
_entity.pdbx_description
1 polymer ?
#
loop_
_entity_poly.entity_id
_entity_poly.type
_entity_poly.pdbx_seq_one_letter_code
_entity_poly.pdbx_strand_id
1 'polypeptide(L)'
;MNAIKFIQQNGVDAARMVIGCAEMGDVETPNIDDLKRLVESVDLVNNCGGLAIANKITFQKRLRNEKATHFIQHPENKKLIQLFGRNQCKPKEAIKFDLFEQAIADYESIYGGEHV
;
A
#
# COMPACT_ATOMS: atom_id res chain seq x y z
N MET A 1 -8.73 19.71 4.69
CA MET A 1 -9.09 18.36 5.18
C MET A 1 -7.86 17.42 5.13
N ASN A 2 -7.66 16.49 6.07
CA ASN A 2 -6.56 15.49 5.96
C ASN A 2 -6.99 14.36 5.02
N ALA A 3 -6.12 13.91 4.11
CA ALA A 3 -6.38 12.84 3.16
C ALA A 3 -6.82 11.52 3.84
N ILE A 4 -6.21 11.18 4.99
CA ILE A 4 -6.61 10.00 5.78
C ILE A 4 -8.06 10.14 6.26
N LYS A 5 -8.42 11.30 6.84
CA LYS A 5 -9.79 11.56 7.32
C LYS A 5 -10.80 11.54 6.17
N PHE A 6 -10.40 12.03 5.00
CA PHE A 6 -11.26 12.01 3.82
C PHE A 6 -11.57 10.58 3.39
N ILE A 7 -10.55 9.70 3.31
CA ILE A 7 -10.73 8.29 2.97
C ILE A 7 -11.54 7.56 4.05
N GLN A 8 -11.32 7.86 5.33
CA GLN A 8 -12.11 7.30 6.44
C GLN A 8 -13.60 7.64 6.34
N GLN A 9 -13.92 8.87 5.92
CA GLN A 9 -15.31 9.35 5.86
C GLN A 9 -16.05 8.96 4.57
N ASN A 10 -15.35 8.99 3.43
CA ASN A 10 -15.97 8.83 2.10
C ASN A 10 -15.59 7.51 1.43
N GLY A 11 -14.60 6.79 1.95
CA GLY A 11 -14.04 5.60 1.33
C GLY A 11 -12.98 5.89 0.27
N VAL A 12 -12.25 4.83 -0.09
CA VAL A 12 -11.17 4.88 -1.09
C VAL A 12 -11.70 5.13 -2.50
N ASP A 13 -12.91 4.65 -2.82
CA ASP A 13 -13.53 4.88 -4.14
C ASP A 13 -13.82 6.37 -4.38
N ALA A 14 -14.29 7.08 -3.34
CA ALA A 14 -14.47 8.52 -3.41
C ALA A 14 -13.14 9.26 -3.59
N ALA A 15 -12.07 8.80 -2.93
CA ALA A 15 -10.73 9.36 -3.14
C ALA A 15 -10.25 9.15 -4.59
N ARG A 16 -10.49 7.97 -5.17
CA ARG A 16 -10.18 7.69 -6.59
C ARG A 16 -10.99 8.58 -7.53
N MET A 17 -12.25 8.83 -7.22
CA MET A 17 -13.09 9.77 -7.97
C MET A 17 -12.53 11.20 -7.89
N VAL A 18 -12.16 11.69 -6.71
CA VAL A 18 -11.56 13.03 -6.53
C VAL A 18 -10.23 13.16 -7.29
N ILE A 19 -9.39 12.12 -7.27
CA ILE A 19 -8.15 12.09 -8.05
C ILE A 19 -8.44 12.20 -9.56
N GLY A 20 -9.51 11.55 -10.04
CA GLY A 20 -9.92 11.59 -11.45
C GLY A 20 -10.68 12.87 -11.86
N CYS A 21 -11.35 13.53 -10.92
CA CYS A 21 -12.20 14.70 -11.15
C CYS A 21 -11.51 16.06 -10.88
N ALA A 22 -10.19 16.10 -10.69
CA ALA A 22 -9.43 17.27 -10.27
C ALA A 22 -9.46 18.52 -11.21
N GLU A 23 -10.36 18.59 -12.19
CA GLU A 23 -10.57 19.76 -13.05
C GLU A 23 -11.75 20.66 -12.64
N MET A 24 -12.53 20.38 -11.59
CA MET A 24 -13.63 21.26 -11.17
C MET A 24 -13.58 21.67 -9.70
N GLY A 25 -13.01 22.87 -9.47
CA GLY A 25 -13.55 23.93 -8.60
C GLY A 25 -13.72 23.69 -7.10
N ASP A 26 -12.92 24.41 -6.30
CA ASP A 26 -13.27 25.05 -5.01
C ASP A 26 -14.10 24.23 -4.00
N VAL A 27 -13.65 23.01 -3.71
CA VAL A 27 -14.00 22.32 -2.46
C VAL A 27 -12.73 22.22 -1.64
N GLU A 28 -12.81 22.23 -0.30
CA GLU A 28 -11.65 22.04 0.59
C GLU A 28 -11.00 20.65 0.40
N THR A 29 -10.34 20.45 -0.74
CA THR A 29 -9.81 19.17 -1.17
C THR A 29 -8.64 18.79 -0.27
N PRO A 30 -8.58 17.54 0.20
CA PRO A 30 -7.34 17.02 0.77
C PRO A 30 -6.24 17.09 -0.28
N ASN A 31 -4.98 17.15 0.16
CA ASN A 31 -3.84 17.14 -0.74
C ASN A 31 -3.94 15.94 -1.70
N ILE A 32 -4.04 16.23 -3.00
CA ILE A 32 -4.27 15.23 -4.05
C ILE A 32 -3.09 14.25 -4.11
N ASP A 33 -1.86 14.71 -3.87
CA ASP A 33 -0.69 13.84 -3.85
C ASP A 33 -0.73 12.85 -2.67
N ASP A 34 -1.18 13.30 -1.50
CA ASP A 34 -1.38 12.39 -0.35
C ASP A 34 -2.52 11.41 -0.61
N LEU A 35 -3.62 11.84 -1.22
CA LEU A 35 -4.70 10.93 -1.62
C LEU A 35 -4.22 9.88 -2.62
N LYS A 36 -3.48 10.29 -3.66
CA LYS A 36 -2.89 9.36 -4.63
C LYS A 36 -2.01 8.32 -3.94
N ARG A 37 -1.10 8.77 -3.07
CA ARG A 37 -0.23 7.87 -2.31
C ARG A 37 -1.04 6.89 -1.47
N LEU A 38 -2.05 7.36 -0.74
CA LEU A 38 -2.87 6.51 0.14
C LEU A 38 -3.71 5.50 -0.66
N VAL A 39 -4.29 5.91 -1.79
CA VAL A 39 -5.03 5.01 -2.69
C VAL A 39 -4.09 3.95 -3.26
N GLU A 40 -2.90 4.34 -3.74
CA GLU A 40 -1.88 3.40 -4.21
C GLU A 40 -1.43 2.43 -3.11
N SER A 41 -1.22 2.92 -1.87
CA SER A 41 -0.89 2.09 -0.71
C SER A 41 -1.99 1.05 -0.43
N VAL A 42 -3.26 1.46 -0.47
CA VAL A 42 -4.39 0.54 -0.25
C VAL A 42 -4.50 -0.49 -1.37
N ASP A 43 -4.38 -0.07 -2.63
CA ASP A 43 -4.36 -0.98 -3.78
C ASP A 43 -3.21 -2.00 -3.67
N LEU A 44 -2.02 -1.56 -3.26
CA LEU A 44 -0.85 -2.42 -3.09
C LEU A 44 -1.08 -3.54 -2.04
N VAL A 45 -1.64 -3.18 -0.88
CA VAL A 45 -1.96 -4.14 0.19
C VAL A 45 -3.08 -5.09 -0.25
N ASN A 46 -4.13 -4.57 -0.89
CA ASN A 46 -5.24 -5.38 -1.40
C ASN A 46 -4.79 -6.34 -2.50
N ASN A 47 -3.93 -5.90 -3.42
CA ASN A 47 -3.36 -6.74 -4.47
C ASN A 47 -2.56 -7.92 -3.91
N CYS A 48 -1.88 -7.71 -2.78
CA CYS A 48 -1.18 -8.79 -2.07
C CYS A 48 -2.11 -9.80 -1.38
N GLY A 49 -3.41 -9.49 -1.27
CA GLY A 49 -4.43 -10.28 -0.58
C GLY A 49 -4.76 -9.77 0.83
N GLY A 50 -4.54 -8.47 1.07
CA GLY A 50 -4.93 -7.76 2.29
C GLY A 50 -3.89 -7.81 3.41
N LEU A 51 -4.24 -7.18 4.53
CA LEU A 51 -3.34 -6.96 5.68
C LEU A 51 -2.76 -8.27 6.25
N ALA A 52 -3.54 -9.35 6.26
CA ALA A 52 -3.08 -10.66 6.75
C ALA A 52 -1.91 -11.23 5.92
N ILE A 53 -1.97 -11.12 4.59
CA ILE A 53 -0.87 -11.56 3.72
C ILE A 53 0.29 -10.57 3.77
N ALA A 54 -0.01 -9.27 3.84
CA ALA A 54 1.00 -8.23 3.96
C ALA A 54 1.89 -8.44 5.20
N ASN A 55 1.27 -8.69 6.36
CA ASN A 55 1.98 -9.02 7.59
C ASN A 55 2.77 -10.34 7.49
N LYS A 56 2.26 -11.32 6.75
CA LYS A 56 3.00 -12.56 6.49
C LYS A 56 4.23 -12.33 5.60
N ILE A 57 4.17 -11.41 4.63
CA ILE A 57 5.30 -11.05 3.76
C ILE A 57 6.40 -10.35 4.57
N THR A 58 6.05 -9.37 5.39
CA THR A 58 7.01 -8.66 6.26
C THR A 58 7.60 -9.59 7.32
N PHE A 59 6.81 -10.50 7.88
CA PHE A 59 7.29 -11.53 8.80
C PHE A 59 8.27 -12.51 8.11
N GLN A 60 7.98 -12.93 6.87
CA GLN A 60 8.90 -13.78 6.11
C GLN A 60 10.23 -13.09 5.79
N LYS A 61 10.25 -11.79 5.51
CA LYS A 61 11.49 -11.00 5.40
C LYS A 61 12.30 -11.13 6.69
N ARG A 62 11.69 -10.85 7.84
CA ARG A 62 12.37 -10.91 9.15
C ARG A 62 12.93 -12.30 9.47
N LEU A 63 12.18 -13.37 9.18
CA LEU A 63 12.60 -14.74 9.49
C LEU A 63 13.58 -15.35 8.50
N ARG A 64 13.37 -15.18 7.18
CA ARG A 64 14.12 -15.91 6.15
C ARG A 64 15.29 -15.11 5.60
N ASN A 65 15.11 -13.82 5.39
CA ASN A 65 16.11 -12.98 4.73
C ASN A 65 15.93 -11.51 5.13
N GLU A 66 16.47 -11.13 6.28
CA GLU A 66 16.38 -9.78 6.83
C GLU A 66 16.90 -8.71 5.84
N LYS A 67 17.91 -9.09 5.04
CA LYS A 67 18.56 -8.22 4.04
C LYS A 67 17.77 -8.12 2.72
N ALA A 68 16.58 -8.73 2.64
CA ALA A 68 15.70 -8.56 1.50
C ALA A 68 15.24 -7.10 1.40
N THR A 69 15.40 -6.53 0.21
CA THR A 69 15.04 -5.14 -0.08
C THR A 69 13.79 -5.06 -0.94
N HIS A 70 13.55 -6.09 -1.76
CA HIS A 70 12.40 -6.16 -2.66
C HIS A 70 11.77 -7.55 -2.59
N PHE A 71 10.51 -7.67 -2.98
CA PHE A 71 9.82 -8.93 -3.17
C PHE A 71 8.95 -8.91 -4.43
N ILE A 72 8.62 -10.09 -4.94
CA ILE A 72 7.53 -10.26 -5.92
C ILE A 72 6.55 -11.29 -5.41
N GLN A 73 5.28 -11.09 -5.74
CA GLN A 73 4.26 -12.11 -5.67
C GLN A 73 4.01 -12.60 -7.09
N HIS A 74 4.11 -13.92 -7.30
CA HIS A 74 3.94 -14.48 -8.65
C HIS A 74 2.48 -14.44 -9.08
N PRO A 75 2.14 -13.98 -10.30
CA PRO A 75 0.76 -13.90 -10.78
C PRO A 75 0.11 -15.28 -10.89
N GLU A 76 0.88 -16.30 -11.27
CA GLU A 76 0.42 -17.70 -11.39
C GLU A 76 0.17 -18.35 -10.02
N ASN A 77 0.85 -17.90 -8.97
CA ASN A 77 0.68 -18.42 -7.62
C ASN A 77 0.86 -17.30 -6.59
N LYS A 78 -0.25 -16.67 -6.21
CA LYS A 78 -0.27 -15.58 -5.21
C LYS A 78 0.29 -15.98 -3.84
N LYS A 79 0.41 -17.29 -3.54
CA LYS A 79 1.01 -17.76 -2.29
C LYS A 79 2.55 -17.79 -2.36
N LEU A 80 3.12 -17.71 -3.56
CA LEU A 80 4.56 -17.77 -3.78
C LEU A 80 5.14 -16.36 -3.79
N ILE A 81 5.89 -16.06 -2.74
CA ILE A 81 6.59 -14.79 -2.56
C ILE A 81 8.08 -15.05 -2.69
N GLN A 82 8.73 -14.33 -3.61
CA GLN A 82 10.16 -14.41 -3.81
C GLN A 82 10.83 -13.14 -3.29
N LEU A 83 11.83 -13.32 -2.43
CA LEU A 83 12.54 -12.24 -1.75
C LEU A 83 13.88 -11.96 -2.43
N PHE A 84 14.16 -10.71 -2.71
CA PHE A 84 15.39 -10.27 -3.37
C PHE A 84 16.28 -9.46 -2.42
N GLY A 85 17.51 -9.93 -2.25
CA GLY A 85 18.56 -9.20 -1.54
C GLY A 85 19.10 -8.01 -2.35
N ARG A 86 19.91 -7.17 -1.69
CA ARG A 86 20.48 -5.96 -2.29
C ARG A 86 21.31 -6.24 -3.56
N ASN A 87 22.00 -7.38 -3.61
CA ASN A 87 22.92 -7.79 -4.68
C ASN A 87 22.29 -8.70 -5.75
N GLN A 88 20.96 -8.83 -5.78
CA GLN A 88 20.27 -9.64 -6.80
C GLN A 88 19.71 -8.75 -7.91
N CYS A 89 19.66 -9.30 -9.13
CA CYS A 89 18.95 -8.68 -10.24
C CYS A 89 17.44 -8.71 -9.94
N LYS A 90 16.82 -7.53 -9.91
CA LYS A 90 15.42 -7.37 -9.50
C LYS A 90 14.55 -7.24 -10.74
N PRO A 91 13.46 -8.01 -10.86
CA PRO A 91 12.49 -7.80 -11.91
C PRO A 91 11.79 -6.44 -11.75
N LYS A 92 11.24 -5.91 -12.85
CA LYS A 92 10.57 -4.60 -12.86
C LYS A 92 9.34 -4.56 -11.94
N GLU A 93 8.72 -5.72 -11.72
CA GLU A 93 7.54 -5.89 -10.86
C GLU A 93 7.90 -6.03 -9.37
N ALA A 94 9.19 -5.96 -9.01
CA ALA A 94 9.62 -6.09 -7.63
C ALA A 94 9.21 -4.89 -6.77
N ILE A 95 8.42 -5.15 -5.74
CA ILE A 95 7.96 -4.16 -4.78
C ILE A 95 9.03 -3.98 -3.71
N LYS A 96 9.37 -2.73 -3.39
CA LYS A 96 10.27 -2.41 -2.28
C LYS A 96 9.60 -2.68 -0.95
N PHE A 97 10.31 -3.32 -0.03
CA PHE A 97 9.81 -3.51 1.33
C PHE A 97 9.55 -2.19 2.05
N ASP A 98 10.39 -1.17 1.86
CA ASP A 98 10.20 0.13 2.51
C ASP A 98 8.86 0.78 2.11
N LEU A 99 8.52 0.74 0.81
CA LEU A 99 7.23 1.22 0.31
C LEU A 99 6.07 0.36 0.82
N PHE A 100 6.28 -0.96 0.90
CA PHE A 100 5.24 -1.88 1.36
C PHE A 100 4.94 -1.73 2.87
N GLU A 101 5.98 -1.56 3.70
CA GLU A 101 5.84 -1.30 5.14
C GLU A 101 5.13 0.05 5.38
N GLN A 102 5.46 1.07 4.58
CA GLN A 102 4.73 2.34 4.61
C GLN A 102 3.27 2.17 4.17
N ALA A 103 3.00 1.39 3.12
CA ALA A 103 1.65 1.14 2.65
C ALA A 103 0.78 0.38 3.67
N ILE A 104 1.39 -0.56 4.40
CA ILE A 104 0.72 -1.24 5.53
C ILE A 104 0.36 -0.22 6.61
N ALA A 105 1.30 0.64 7.01
CA ALA A 105 1.04 1.66 8.03
C ALA A 105 -0.02 2.68 7.59
N ASP A 106 -0.02 3.09 6.32
CA ASP A 106 -1.05 3.93 5.72
C ASP A 106 -2.43 3.23 5.76
N TYR A 107 -2.48 1.95 5.36
CA TYR A 107 -3.70 1.12 5.40
C TYR A 107 -4.24 0.99 6.84
N GLU A 108 -3.37 0.70 7.81
CA GLU A 108 -3.71 0.65 9.23
C GLU A 108 -4.16 2.02 9.76
N SER A 109 -3.59 3.12 9.28
CA SER A 109 -4.04 4.46 9.66
C SER A 109 -5.43 4.78 9.13
N ILE A 110 -5.78 4.27 7.94
CA ILE A 110 -7.10 4.43 7.34
C ILE A 110 -8.13 3.54 8.06
N TYR A 111 -7.87 2.25 8.19
CA TYR A 111 -8.85 1.24 8.63
C TYR A 111 -8.68 0.77 10.08
N GLY A 112 -7.49 0.89 10.64
CA GLY A 112 -7.14 0.49 12.01
C GLY A 112 -7.39 1.57 13.06
N GLY A 113 -8.10 2.64 12.71
CA GLY A 113 -8.47 3.73 13.62
C GLY A 113 -9.52 3.39 14.68
N GLU A 114 -10.04 2.15 14.73
CA GLU A 114 -10.80 1.68 15.90
C GLU A 114 -9.83 1.26 17.01
N HIS A 115 -9.32 2.26 17.74
CA HIS A 115 -9.03 2.08 19.15
C HIS A 115 -10.20 2.68 19.93
N VAL A 116 -11.18 1.84 20.29
CA VAL A 116 -11.49 1.46 21.69
C VAL A 116 -12.46 0.27 21.71
#